data_AF-A0A1G7RIP3-F1
#
_entry.id   AF-A0A1G7RIP3-F1
#
_cell.length_a   1.000
_cell.length_b   1.000
_cell.length_c   1.000
_cell.angle_alpha   90.00
_cell.angle_beta   90.00
_cell.angle_gamma   90.00
#
_symmetry.space_group_name_H-M   'P 1'
#
loop_
_entity.id
_entity.type
_entity.pdbx_description
1 polymer ?
#
loop_
_entity_poly.entity_id
_entity_poly.type
_entity_poly.pdbx_seq_one_letter_code
_entity_poly.pdbx_strand_id
1 'polypeptide(L)'
;MVRLTTLVLSAVSTIILGLQNLDPWTGTAFALVAVVTVVSALEPFFAWRSLWVLMEEASHRFHRLEDDLGYYIASTPAEEVEEERIREMFVRYQEIWDSLSSRWMQLRDND
;
A
#
# COMPACT_ATOMS: atom_id res chain seq x y z
N MET A 1 15.55 -8.44 -7.42
CA MET A 1 14.73 -9.00 -8.52
C MET A 1 15.09 -10.44 -8.88
N VAL A 2 16.35 -10.79 -9.20
CA VAL A 2 16.73 -12.16 -9.62
C VAL A 2 16.28 -13.25 -8.64
N ARG A 3 16.43 -13.04 -7.32
CA ARG A 3 15.99 -13.98 -6.27
C ARG A 3 14.48 -14.24 -6.27
N LEU A 4 13.69 -13.21 -6.55
CA LEU A 4 12.22 -13.32 -6.64
C LEU A 4 11.83 -14.15 -7.86
N THR A 5 12.48 -13.85 -9.00
CA THR A 5 12.25 -14.56 -10.26
C THR A 5 12.62 -16.04 -10.14
N THR A 6 13.74 -16.39 -9.50
CA THR A 6 14.11 -17.81 -9.26
C THR A 6 13.17 -18.51 -8.29
N LEU A 7 12.67 -17.82 -7.27
CA LEU A 7 11.72 -18.40 -6.31
C LEU A 7 10.36 -18.69 -6.97
N VAL A 8 9.84 -17.74 -7.75
CA VAL A 8 8.64 -17.92 -8.56
C VAL A 8 8.84 -19.04 -9.60
N LEU A 9 9.96 -19.05 -10.32
CA LEU A 9 10.27 -20.12 -11.28
C LEU A 9 10.34 -21.50 -10.61
N SER A 10 10.93 -21.59 -9.42
CA SER A 10 11.06 -22.86 -8.69
C SER A 10 9.70 -23.35 -8.18
N ALA A 11 8.86 -22.45 -7.67
CA ALA A 11 7.49 -22.78 -7.26
C ALA A 11 6.64 -23.24 -8.46
N VAL A 12 6.68 -22.50 -9.58
CA VAL A 12 5.98 -22.85 -10.82
C VAL A 12 6.46 -24.18 -11.37
N SER A 13 7.78 -24.43 -11.37
CA SER A 13 8.35 -25.72 -11.78
C SER A 13 7.84 -26.87 -10.91
N THR A 14 7.74 -26.64 -9.60
CA THR A 14 7.23 -27.63 -8.63
C THR A 14 5.74 -27.93 -8.90
N ILE A 15 4.91 -26.91 -9.18
CA ILE A 15 3.51 -27.05 -9.60
C ILE A 15 3.38 -27.88 -10.86
N ILE A 16 4.13 -27.53 -11.91
CA ILE A 16 4.05 -28.19 -13.22
C ILE A 16 4.47 -29.66 -13.11
N LEU A 17 5.53 -29.97 -12.36
CA LEU A 17 6.00 -31.34 -12.13
C LEU A 17 5.04 -32.14 -11.24
N GLY A 18 4.47 -31.53 -10.21
CA GLY A 18 3.52 -32.19 -9.31
C GLY A 18 2.18 -32.51 -9.97
N LEU A 19 1.68 -31.62 -10.84
CA LEU A 19 0.39 -31.79 -11.53
C LEU A 19 0.36 -32.95 -12.52
N GLN A 20 1.51 -33.39 -13.05
CA GLN A 20 1.56 -34.46 -14.05
C GLN A 20 1.25 -35.86 -13.49
N ASN A 21 1.27 -36.04 -12.16
CA ASN A 21 1.14 -37.35 -11.51
C ASN A 21 0.00 -37.44 -10.47
N LEU A 22 -0.93 -36.47 -10.46
CA LEU A 22 -1.94 -36.35 -9.40
C LEU A 22 -3.37 -36.35 -9.95
N ASP A 23 -4.29 -36.94 -9.18
CA ASP A 23 -5.73 -36.82 -9.40
C ASP A 23 -6.16 -35.34 -9.44
N PRO A 24 -7.21 -34.96 -10.21
CA PRO A 24 -7.59 -33.56 -10.45
C PRO A 24 -7.82 -32.74 -9.17
N TRP A 25 -8.35 -33.37 -8.12
CA TRP A 25 -8.57 -32.75 -6.80
C TRP A 25 -7.26 -32.47 -6.06
N THR A 26 -6.30 -33.39 -6.13
CA THR A 26 -4.99 -33.25 -5.46
C THR A 26 -4.10 -32.26 -6.20
N GLY A 27 -4.16 -32.21 -7.54
CA GLY A 27 -3.48 -31.20 -8.35
C GLY A 27 -3.96 -29.78 -8.05
N THR A 28 -5.27 -29.61 -7.83
CA THR A 28 -5.87 -28.31 -7.45
C THR A 28 -5.41 -27.87 -6.05
N ALA A 29 -5.42 -28.78 -5.08
CA ALA A 29 -4.93 -28.49 -3.73
C ALA A 29 -3.44 -28.10 -3.73
N PHE A 30 -2.63 -28.79 -4.53
CA PHE A 30 -1.20 -28.49 -4.67
C PHE A 30 -0.94 -27.12 -5.29
N ALA A 31 -1.67 -26.76 -6.34
CA ALA A 31 -1.57 -25.45 -6.97
C ALA A 31 -1.92 -24.32 -6.00
N LEU A 32 -2.98 -24.49 -5.19
CA LEU A 32 -3.35 -23.51 -4.17
C LEU A 32 -2.27 -23.34 -3.10
N VAL A 33 -1.68 -24.43 -2.60
CA VAL A 33 -0.59 -24.38 -1.62
C VAL A 33 0.65 -23.68 -2.18
N ALA A 34 1.00 -23.94 -3.42
CA ALA A 34 2.14 -23.30 -4.05
C ALA A 34 1.89 -21.79 -4.31
N VAL A 35 0.67 -21.40 -4.69
CA VAL A 35 0.28 -19.99 -4.76
C VAL A 35 0.37 -19.32 -3.38
N VAL A 36 -0.16 -19.96 -2.33
CA VAL A 36 -0.05 -19.46 -0.95
C VAL A 36 1.42 -19.32 -0.55
N THR A 37 2.27 -20.29 -0.90
CA THR A 37 3.71 -20.24 -0.59
C THR A 37 4.40 -19.06 -1.29
N VAL A 38 4.08 -18.81 -2.56
CA VAL A 38 4.62 -17.67 -3.31
C VAL A 38 4.13 -16.35 -2.70
N VAL A 39 2.83 -16.23 -2.39
CA VAL A 39 2.25 -15.04 -1.77
C VAL A 39 2.85 -14.78 -0.39
N SER A 40 2.96 -15.80 0.47
CA SER A 40 3.58 -15.68 1.80
C SER A 40 5.08 -15.39 1.74
N ALA A 41 5.79 -15.84 0.70
CA ALA A 41 7.18 -15.48 0.49
C ALA A 41 7.36 -14.04 -0.06
N LEU A 42 6.35 -13.53 -0.78
CA LEU A 42 6.32 -12.18 -1.34
C LEU A 42 5.89 -11.13 -0.32
N GLU A 43 5.04 -11.49 0.64
CA GLU A 43 4.48 -10.56 1.64
C GLU A 43 5.56 -9.77 2.41
N PRO A 44 6.65 -10.38 2.91
CA PRO A 44 7.73 -9.66 3.59
C PRO A 44 8.54 -8.79 2.62
N PHE A 45 8.67 -9.21 1.36
CA PHE A 45 9.54 -8.56 0.38
C PHE A 45 9.00 -7.22 -0.13
N PHE A 46 7.69 -6.98 0.01
CA PHE A 46 7.05 -5.76 -0.48
C PHE A 46 6.54 -4.87 0.64
N ALA A 47 6.67 -5.29 1.90
CA ALA A 47 6.12 -4.60 3.07
C ALA A 47 4.68 -4.09 2.81
N TRP A 48 3.89 -4.82 2.00
CA TRP A 48 2.67 -4.27 1.37
C TRP A 48 1.65 -3.87 2.42
N ARG A 49 1.53 -4.67 3.49
CA ARG A 49 0.62 -4.38 4.60
C ARG A 49 0.96 -3.05 5.27
N SER A 50 2.24 -2.79 5.56
CA SER A 50 2.68 -1.53 6.18
C SER A 50 2.53 -0.34 5.22
N LEU A 51 2.85 -0.52 3.93
CA LEU A 51 2.66 0.53 2.93
C LEU A 51 1.17 0.85 2.72
N TRP A 52 0.31 -0.17 2.74
CA TRP A 52 -1.13 -0.01 2.62
C TRP A 52 -1.71 0.71 3.85
N VAL A 53 -1.34 0.30 5.07
CA VAL A 53 -1.74 0.99 6.30
C VAL A 53 -1.25 2.45 6.31
N LEU A 54 -0.02 2.71 5.88
CA LEU A 54 0.52 4.07 5.76
C LEU A 54 -0.30 4.91 4.76
N MET A 55 -0.69 4.32 3.63
CA MET A 55 -1.51 5.00 2.62
C MET A 55 -2.93 5.28 3.15
N GLU A 56 -3.55 4.33 3.86
CA GLU A 56 -4.86 4.49 4.50
C GLU A 56 -4.82 5.62 5.53
N GLU A 57 -3.80 5.65 6.39
CA GLU A 57 -3.60 6.68 7.41
C GLU A 57 -3.45 8.07 6.77
N ALA A 58 -2.63 8.18 5.72
CA ALA A 58 -2.44 9.44 5.00
C ALA A 58 -3.72 9.88 4.27
N SER A 59 -4.42 8.95 3.63
CA SER A 59 -5.69 9.22 2.95
C SER A 59 -6.73 9.77 3.93
N HIS A 60 -6.87 9.16 5.11
CA HIS A 60 -7.78 9.67 6.14
C HIS A 60 -7.39 11.10 6.58
N ARG A 61 -6.09 11.37 6.76
CA ARG A 61 -5.61 12.71 7.14
C ARG A 61 -5.87 13.76 6.05
N PHE A 62 -5.71 13.40 4.78
CA PHE A 62 -6.01 14.28 3.65
C PHE A 62 -7.50 14.58 3.54
N HIS A 63 -8.36 13.55 3.58
CA HIS A 63 -9.81 13.76 3.53
C HIS A 63 -10.31 14.62 4.68
N ARG A 64 -9.79 14.41 5.90
CA ARG A 64 -10.13 15.27 7.03
C ARG A 64 -9.72 16.73 6.81
N LEU A 65 -8.56 16.97 6.21
CA LEU A 65 -8.12 18.34 5.91
C LEU A 65 -8.96 18.97 4.79
N GLU A 66 -9.34 18.17 3.78
CA GLU A 66 -10.26 18.59 2.72
C GLU A 66 -11.64 18.95 3.30
N ASP A 67 -12.17 18.15 4.22
CA ASP A 67 -13.42 18.42 4.92
C ASP A 67 -13.32 19.71 5.76
N ASP A 68 -12.23 19.88 6.53
CA ASP A 68 -11.99 21.09 7.32
C ASP A 68 -11.96 22.33 6.42
N LEU A 69 -11.26 22.26 5.28
CA LEU A 69 -11.14 23.34 4.30
C LEU A 69 -12.47 23.63 3.60
N GLY A 70 -13.16 22.59 3.15
CA GLY A 70 -14.47 22.68 2.50
C GLY A 70 -15.50 23.32 3.42
N TYR A 71 -15.52 22.92 4.70
CA TYR A 71 -16.37 23.54 5.70
C TYR A 71 -16.02 25.02 5.92
N TYR A 72 -14.74 25.36 6.02
CA TYR A 72 -14.31 26.75 6.20
C TYR A 72 -14.76 27.65 5.05
N ILE A 73 -14.53 27.23 3.80
CA ILE A 73 -14.94 27.98 2.60
C ILE A 73 -16.47 28.07 2.51
N ALA A 74 -17.20 27.00 2.84
CA ALA A 74 -18.66 27.01 2.76
C ALA A 74 -19.33 27.83 3.87
N SER A 75 -18.70 27.95 5.05
CA SER A 75 -19.23 28.68 6.20
C SER A 75 -18.76 30.13 6.29
N THR A 76 -17.78 30.53 5.48
CA THR A 76 -17.21 31.89 5.50
C THR A 76 -17.57 32.65 4.23
N PRO A 77 -18.19 33.84 4.32
CA PRO A 77 -18.40 34.70 3.16
C PRO A 77 -17.08 35.01 2.45
N ALA A 78 -17.09 35.10 1.12
CA ALA A 78 -15.86 35.25 0.32
C ALA A 78 -15.00 36.49 0.71
N GLU A 79 -15.64 37.54 1.22
CA GLU A 79 -14.99 38.78 1.66
C GLU A 79 -14.30 38.64 3.04
N GLU A 80 -14.69 37.62 3.81
CA GLU A 80 -14.20 37.34 5.17
C GLU A 80 -13.23 36.16 5.21
N VAL A 81 -12.89 35.56 4.06
CA VAL A 81 -11.90 34.49 3.98
C VAL A 81 -10.53 35.03 4.31
N GLU A 82 -9.93 34.49 5.37
CA GLU A 82 -8.62 34.88 5.87
C GLU A 82 -7.53 34.06 5.14
N GLU A 83 -6.63 34.75 4.44
CA GLU A 83 -5.51 34.08 3.74
C GLU A 83 -4.64 33.28 4.71
N GLU A 84 -4.43 33.77 5.94
CA GLU A 84 -3.63 33.09 6.95
C GLU A 84 -4.22 31.72 7.30
N ARG A 85 -5.54 31.62 7.41
CA ARG A 85 -6.25 30.35 7.70
C ARG A 85 -6.03 29.33 6.56
N ILE A 86 -6.06 29.80 5.31
CA ILE A 86 -5.79 28.96 4.14
C ILE A 86 -4.33 28.50 4.13
N ARG A 87 -3.40 29.40 4.49
CA ARG A 87 -1.97 29.11 4.61
C ARG A 87 -1.71 28.06 5.69
N GLU A 88 -2.34 28.16 6.85
CA GLU A 88 -2.26 27.15 7.92
C GLU A 88 -2.72 25.78 7.43
N MET A 89 -3.84 25.72 6.70
CA MET A 89 -4.33 24.48 6.10
C MET A 89 -3.36 23.92 5.05
N PHE A 90 -2.76 24.78 4.25
CA PHE A 90 -1.74 24.36 3.27
C PHE A 90 -0.47 23.82 3.95
N VAL A 91 0.00 24.43 5.04
CA VAL A 91 1.12 23.91 5.82
C VAL A 91 0.79 22.51 6.37
N ARG A 92 -0.41 22.32 6.94
CA ARG A 92 -0.87 20.99 7.38
C ARG A 92 -0.89 19.98 6.24
N TYR A 93 -1.28 20.38 5.03
CA TYR A 93 -1.22 19.51 3.84
C TYR A 93 0.22 19.06 3.56
N GLN A 94 1.18 19.99 3.55
CA GLN A 94 2.58 19.68 3.31
C GLN A 94 3.15 18.75 4.40
N GLU A 95 2.80 18.96 5.66
CA GLU A 95 3.23 18.08 6.76
C GLU A 95 2.71 16.63 6.61
N ILE A 96 1.47 16.43 6.15
CA ILE A 96 0.94 15.09 5.86
C ILE A 96 1.77 14.45 4.75
N TRP A 97 2.07 15.20 3.69
CA TRP A 97 2.85 14.72 2.55
C TRP A 97 4.31 14.38 2.91
N ASP A 98 4.96 15.23 3.68
CA ASP A 98 6.34 15.03 4.14
C ASP A 98 6.44 13.81 5.07
N SER A 99 5.45 13.64 5.95
CA SER A 99 5.34 12.47 6.82
C SER A 99 5.14 11.18 6.02
N LEU A 100 4.24 11.18 5.04
CA LEU A 100 3.96 10.05 4.16
C LEU A 100 5.21 9.66 3.36
N SER A 101 5.82 10.62 2.67
CA SER A 101 6.99 10.39 1.82
C SER A 101 8.19 9.89 2.62
N SER A 102 8.46 10.48 3.79
CA SER A 102 9.55 10.06 4.68
C SER A 102 9.36 8.63 5.19
N ARG A 103 8.16 8.29 5.68
CA ARG A 103 7.86 6.93 6.16
C ARG A 103 7.87 5.90 5.03
N TRP A 104 7.40 6.29 3.85
CA TRP A 104 7.42 5.43 2.67
C TRP A 104 8.84 5.11 2.21
N MET A 105 9.73 6.11 2.19
CA MET A 105 11.16 5.89 1.92
C MET A 105 11.81 4.98 2.97
N GLN A 106 11.54 5.20 4.26
CA GLN A 106 12.07 4.34 5.33
C GLN A 106 11.60 2.89 5.21
N LEU A 107 10.34 2.65 4.82
CA LEU A 107 9.82 1.29 4.60
C LEU A 107 10.52 0.61 3.42
N ARG A 108 10.89 1.37 2.38
CA ARG A 108 11.54 0.84 1.19
C ARG A 108 13.06 0.67 1.35
N ASP A 109 13.71 1.52 2.14
CA ASP A 109 15.16 1.45 2.36
C ASP A 109 15.57 0.38 3.39
N ASN A 110 14.61 -0.11 4.19
CA ASN A 110 14.81 -1.20 5.15
C ASN A 110 14.55 -2.61 4.56
N ASP A 111 14.18 -2.72 3.28
CA ASP A 111 13.99 -3.96 2.51
C ASP A 111 15.16 -4.25 1.54
#